data_AF-A0A1J5SY17-F1
#
_entry.id   AF-A0A1J5SY17-F1
#
_cell.length_a   1.000
_cell.length_b   1.000
_cell.length_c   1.000
_cell.angle_alpha   90.00
_cell.angle_beta   90.00
_cell.angle_gamma   90.00
#
_symmetry.space_group_name_H-M   'P 1'
#
loop_
_entity.id
_entity.type
_entity.pdbx_description
1 polymer ?
#
loop_
_entity_poly.entity_id
_entity_poly.type
_entity_poly.pdbx_seq_one_letter_code
_entity_poly.pdbx_strand_id
1 'polypeptide(L)'
;MRGQAHGRAVLQLIAAAFLWSLGGLLIKTVDWPPLAVAGGRGVIAAVFLLLTNRNLRFTFSPIQVGAAVAYAACTATFVAATKLTTAANAILLQYTAPVWIALFGSWFLGERATRADWLTIGVVLGG
;
A
#
# COMPACT_ATOMS: atom_id res chain seq x y z
N MET A 1 -2.44 -20.44 -24.14
CA MET A 1 -2.13 -20.42 -22.68
C MET A 1 -2.03 -19.02 -22.06
N ARG A 2 -1.78 -17.92 -22.81
CA ARG A 2 -1.74 -16.54 -22.26
C ARG A 2 -3.10 -16.00 -21.74
N GLY A 3 -4.23 -16.46 -22.30
CA GLY A 3 -5.58 -15.99 -21.91
C GLY A 3 -6.05 -16.40 -20.52
N GLN A 4 -5.68 -17.61 -20.03
CA GLN A 4 -6.07 -18.06 -18.69
C GLN A 4 -5.30 -17.33 -17.58
N ALA A 5 -4.05 -16.93 -17.83
CA ALA A 5 -3.25 -16.15 -16.90
C ALA A 5 -3.81 -14.72 -16.75
N HIS A 6 -4.25 -14.11 -17.86
CA HIS A 6 -4.86 -12.78 -17.84
C HIS A 6 -6.19 -12.77 -17.09
N GLY A 7 -7.09 -13.73 -17.35
CA GLY A 7 -8.37 -13.81 -16.64
C GLY A 7 -8.21 -14.01 -15.12
N ARG A 8 -7.24 -14.84 -14.70
CA ARG A 8 -6.91 -15.02 -13.28
C ARG A 8 -6.33 -13.75 -12.65
N ALA A 9 -5.44 -13.05 -13.34
CA ALA A 9 -4.88 -11.79 -12.86
C ALA A 9 -5.97 -10.71 -12.68
N VAL A 10 -6.90 -10.59 -13.64
CA VAL A 10 -8.03 -9.66 -13.54
C VAL A 10 -8.92 -10.01 -12.34
N LEU A 11 -9.24 -11.28 -12.14
CA LEU A 11 -10.03 -11.71 -10.98
C LEU A 11 -9.34 -11.40 -9.65
N GLN A 12 -8.02 -11.63 -9.56
CA GLN A 12 -7.23 -11.29 -8.38
C GLN A 12 -7.22 -9.78 -8.13
N LEU A 13 -7.14 -8.97 -9.19
CA LEU A 13 -7.19 -7.51 -9.08
C LEU A 13 -8.54 -7.02 -8.57
N ILE A 14 -9.65 -7.58 -9.08
CA ILE A 14 -11.01 -7.27 -8.61
C ILE A 14 -11.17 -7.65 -7.14
N ALA A 15 -10.73 -8.85 -6.75
CA ALA A 15 -10.77 -9.29 -5.36
C ALA A 15 -9.93 -8.38 -4.45
N ALA A 16 -8.74 -7.99 -4.89
CA ALA A 16 -7.88 -7.06 -4.16
C ALA A 16 -8.55 -5.68 -4.00
N ALA A 17 -9.11 -5.12 -5.06
CA ALA A 17 -9.81 -3.84 -5.02
C ALA A 17 -11.00 -3.89 -4.04
N PHE A 18 -11.81 -4.94 -4.11
CA PHE A 18 -12.94 -5.15 -3.20
C PHE A 18 -12.49 -5.21 -1.73
N LEU A 19 -11.49 -6.05 -1.42
CA LEU A 19 -10.94 -6.16 -0.07
C LEU A 19 -10.36 -4.84 0.44
N TRP A 20 -9.70 -4.08 -0.44
CA TRP A 20 -9.08 -2.81 -0.08
C TRP A 20 -10.13 -1.72 0.19
N SER A 21 -11.23 -1.69 -0.57
CA SER A 21 -12.38 -0.81 -0.33
C SER A 21 -13.06 -1.08 1.02
N LEU A 22 -13.15 -2.34 1.45
CA LEU A 22 -13.65 -2.69 2.77
C LEU A 22 -12.69 -2.29 3.89
N GLY A 23 -11.39 -2.19 3.60
CA GLY A 23 -10.35 -1.91 4.60
C GLY A 23 -10.60 -0.62 5.37
N GLY A 24 -10.92 0.48 4.69
CA GLY A 24 -11.19 1.78 5.33
C GLY A 24 -12.40 1.75 6.26
N LEU A 25 -13.48 1.08 5.83
CA LEU A 25 -14.71 0.90 6.60
C LEU A 25 -14.43 0.05 7.86
N LEU A 26 -13.80 -1.12 7.69
CA LEU A 26 -13.51 -2.05 8.78
C LEU A 26 -12.52 -1.46 9.81
N ILE A 27 -11.53 -0.67 9.36
CA ILE A 27 -10.67 0.07 10.29
C ILE A 27 -11.51 1.00 11.15
N LYS A 28 -12.49 1.71 10.58
CA LYS A 28 -13.28 2.68 11.33
C LYS A 28 -14.18 2.00 12.37
N THR A 29 -14.77 0.85 12.05
CA THR A 29 -15.72 0.13 12.93
C THR A 29 -15.09 -0.56 14.14
N VAL A 30 -13.78 -0.84 14.15
CA VAL A 30 -13.13 -1.55 15.26
C VAL A 30 -12.71 -0.59 16.37
N ASP A 31 -13.29 -0.65 17.57
CA ASP A 31 -13.03 0.33 18.65
C ASP A 31 -11.64 0.27 19.33
N TRP A 32 -10.67 -0.40 18.70
CA TRP A 32 -9.31 -0.49 19.21
C TRP A 32 -8.49 0.78 18.94
N PRO A 33 -7.47 1.07 19.76
CA PRO A 33 -6.49 2.11 19.47
C PRO A 33 -5.85 1.92 18.08
N PRO A 34 -5.50 2.99 17.35
CA PRO A 34 -5.01 2.89 15.97
C PRO A 34 -3.79 1.97 15.81
N LEU A 35 -2.85 2.03 16.75
CA LEU A 35 -1.65 1.20 16.72
C LEU A 35 -1.97 -0.28 16.96
N ALA A 36 -2.97 -0.59 17.80
CA ALA A 36 -3.42 -1.96 18.03
C ALA A 36 -4.11 -2.54 16.78
N VAL A 37 -4.90 -1.74 16.07
CA VAL A 37 -5.49 -2.15 14.77
C VAL A 37 -4.40 -2.40 13.73
N ALA A 38 -3.43 -1.50 13.61
CA ALA A 38 -2.32 -1.64 12.67
C ALA A 38 -1.48 -2.89 12.97
N GLY A 39 -1.08 -3.07 14.23
CA GLY A 39 -0.31 -4.23 14.69
C GLY A 39 -1.07 -5.54 14.50
N GLY A 40 -2.35 -5.60 14.88
CA GLY A 40 -3.18 -6.79 14.71
C GLY A 40 -3.30 -7.21 13.24
N ARG A 41 -3.55 -6.26 12.33
CA ARG A 41 -3.55 -6.51 10.88
C ARG A 41 -2.19 -7.00 10.38
N GLY A 42 -1.10 -6.41 10.86
CA GLY A 42 0.26 -6.81 10.52
C GLY A 42 0.56 -8.25 10.95
N VAL A 43 0.16 -8.65 12.16
CA VAL A 43 0.33 -10.02 12.66
C VAL A 43 -0.47 -11.02 11.83
N ILE A 44 -1.74 -10.72 11.53
CA ILE A 44 -2.58 -11.58 10.67
C ILE A 44 -1.94 -11.74 9.28
N ALA A 45 -1.46 -10.65 8.68
CA ALA A 45 -0.79 -10.69 7.39
C ALA A 45 0.52 -11.50 7.45
N ALA A 46 1.31 -11.35 8.51
CA ALA A 46 2.54 -12.11 8.70
C ALA A 46 2.27 -13.62 8.79
N VAL A 47 1.29 -14.03 9.62
CA VAL A 47 0.87 -15.43 9.74
C VAL A 47 0.36 -15.96 8.40
N PHE A 48 -0.49 -15.20 7.71
CA PHE A 48 -1.01 -15.59 6.39
C PHE A 48 0.11 -15.81 5.37
N LEU A 49 1.09 -14.90 5.31
CA LEU A 49 2.24 -15.03 4.40
C LEU A 49 3.14 -16.21 4.79
N LEU A 50 3.34 -16.47 6.09
CA LEU A 50 4.09 -17.65 6.57
C LEU A 50 3.43 -18.96 6.14
N LEU A 51 2.11 -19.03 6.16
CA LEU A 51 1.36 -20.24 5.80
C LEU A 51 1.24 -20.46 4.28
N THR A 52 1.16 -19.37 3.51
CA THR A 52 0.94 -19.44 2.06
C THR A 52 2.23 -19.44 1.25
N ASN A 53 3.30 -18.79 1.73
CA ASN A 53 4.57 -18.70 1.02
C ASN A 53 5.60 -19.69 1.57
N ARG A 54 5.99 -20.66 0.73
CA ARG A 54 6.94 -21.72 1.10
C ARG A 54 8.42 -21.31 1.06
N ASN A 55 8.76 -20.16 0.48
CA ASN A 55 10.14 -19.74 0.22
C ASN A 55 10.44 -18.31 0.69
N LEU A 56 10.14 -18.00 1.95
CA LEU A 56 10.48 -16.69 2.53
C LEU A 56 12.00 -16.58 2.72
N ARG A 57 12.62 -15.62 2.03
CA ARG A 57 14.05 -15.33 2.15
C ARG A 57 14.28 -14.03 2.92
N PHE A 58 14.76 -14.16 4.14
CA PHE A 58 15.17 -13.02 4.98
C PHE A 58 16.67 -12.80 4.79
N THR A 59 17.02 -11.77 4.03
CA THR A 59 18.42 -11.38 3.78
C THR A 59 18.93 -10.34 4.76
N PHE A 60 18.03 -9.70 5.51
CA PHE A 60 18.30 -8.61 6.46
C PHE A 60 19.19 -7.50 5.87
N SER A 61 19.14 -7.31 4.55
CA SER A 61 19.88 -6.24 3.91
C SER A 61 19.33 -4.88 4.36
N PRO A 62 20.14 -3.81 4.34
CA PRO A 62 19.66 -2.46 4.68
C PRO A 62 18.43 -2.05 3.88
N ILE A 63 18.34 -2.48 2.62
CA ILE A 63 17.17 -2.24 1.76
C ILE A 63 15.96 -3.05 2.25
N GLN A 64 16.13 -4.32 2.60
CA GLN A 64 15.02 -5.15 3.10
C GLN A 64 14.48 -4.59 4.42
N VAL A 65 15.36 -4.24 5.34
CA VAL A 65 14.98 -3.66 6.65
C VAL A 65 14.35 -2.27 6.44
N GLY A 66 14.96 -1.42 5.62
CA GLY A 66 14.42 -0.09 5.29
C GLY A 66 13.03 -0.16 4.67
N ALA A 67 12.81 -1.06 3.71
CA ALA A 67 11.49 -1.29 3.10
C ALA A 67 10.47 -1.81 4.12
N ALA A 68 10.87 -2.73 5.00
CA ALA A 68 10.00 -3.25 6.05
C ALA A 68 9.57 -2.16 7.04
N VAL A 69 10.51 -1.33 7.50
CA VAL A 69 10.23 -0.21 8.41
C VAL A 69 9.37 0.85 7.72
N ALA A 70 9.67 1.21 6.47
CA ALA A 70 8.88 2.18 5.71
C ALA A 70 7.44 1.68 5.48
N TYR A 71 7.26 0.40 5.16
CA TYR A 71 5.94 -0.20 4.99
C TYR A 71 5.16 -0.26 6.31
N ALA A 72 5.81 -0.66 7.41
CA ALA A 72 5.21 -0.66 8.74
C ALA A 72 4.78 0.76 9.15
N ALA A 73 5.63 1.77 8.94
CA ALA A 73 5.30 3.15 9.20
C ALA A 73 4.12 3.63 8.34
N CYS A 74 4.13 3.35 7.04
CA CYS A 74 3.05 3.70 6.11
C CYS A 74 1.70 3.11 6.52
N THR A 75 1.68 1.82 6.86
CA THR A 75 0.44 1.15 7.28
C THR A 75 -0.07 1.67 8.63
N ALA A 76 0.82 1.94 9.58
CA ALA A 76 0.46 2.52 10.88
C ALA A 76 -0.10 3.94 10.74
N THR A 77 0.56 4.81 9.97
CA THR A 77 0.08 6.18 9.73
C THR A 77 -1.22 6.20 8.93
N PHE A 78 -1.41 5.28 7.99
CA PHE A 78 -2.68 5.13 7.27
C PHE A 78 -3.85 4.77 8.22
N VAL A 79 -3.63 3.81 9.11
CA VAL A 79 -4.64 3.42 10.12
C VAL A 79 -4.91 4.58 11.08
N ALA A 80 -3.87 5.28 11.53
CA ALA A 80 -4.01 6.47 12.37
C ALA A 80 -4.81 7.57 11.67
N ALA A 81 -4.49 7.90 10.43
CA ALA A 81 -5.21 8.90 9.64
C ALA A 81 -6.69 8.52 9.45
N THR A 82 -6.96 7.25 9.14
CA THR A 82 -8.34 6.73 8.99
C THR A 82 -9.13 6.84 10.29
N LYS A 83 -8.48 6.57 11.43
CA LYS A 83 -9.09 6.65 12.75
C LYS A 83 -9.34 8.08 13.21
N LEU A 84 -8.35 8.97 13.05
CA LEU A 84 -8.42 10.37 13.45
C LEU A 84 -9.34 11.20 12.53
N THR A 85 -9.52 10.79 11.27
CA THR A 85 -10.33 11.50 10.28
C THR A 85 -11.40 10.59 9.66
N THR A 86 -11.46 10.48 8.34
CA THR A 86 -12.35 9.59 7.59
C THR A 86 -11.52 8.70 6.66
N ALA A 87 -12.09 7.56 6.24
CA ALA A 87 -11.45 6.72 5.23
C ALA A 87 -11.23 7.48 3.90
N ALA A 88 -12.16 8.37 3.54
CA ALA A 88 -12.06 9.22 2.35
C ALA A 88 -10.87 10.19 2.42
N ASN A 89 -10.66 10.87 3.55
CA ASN A 89 -9.53 11.77 3.72
C ASN A 89 -8.20 10.99 3.72
N ALA A 90 -8.16 9.82 4.34
CA ALA A 90 -6.95 8.99 4.39
C ALA A 90 -6.54 8.46 3.00
N ILE A 91 -7.49 8.03 2.16
CA ILE A 91 -7.17 7.58 0.79
C ILE A 91 -6.80 8.75 -0.13
N LEU A 92 -7.44 9.91 0.03
CA LEU A 92 -7.09 11.12 -0.72
C LEU A 92 -5.62 11.50 -0.50
N LEU A 93 -5.14 11.44 0.75
CA LEU A 93 -3.73 11.66 1.05
C LEU A 93 -2.82 10.62 0.38
N GLN A 94 -3.22 9.35 0.33
CA GLN A 94 -2.44 8.32 -0.37
C GLN A 94 -2.42 8.50 -1.89
N TYR A 95 -3.45 9.07 -2.50
CA TYR A 95 -3.46 9.36 -3.94
C TYR A 95 -2.43 10.42 -4.35
N THR A 96 -1.79 11.10 -3.40
CA THR A 96 -0.61 11.93 -3.67
C THR A 96 0.69 11.13 -3.83
N ALA A 97 0.68 9.81 -3.59
CA ALA A 97 1.84 8.94 -3.71
C ALA A 97 2.62 9.08 -5.04
N PRO A 98 1.98 9.21 -6.23
CA PRO A 98 2.71 9.40 -7.49
C PRO A 98 3.62 10.64 -7.48
N VAL A 99 3.22 11.74 -6.83
CA VAL A 99 4.05 12.94 -6.67
C VAL A 99 5.29 12.61 -5.85
N TRP A 100 5.10 11.97 -4.70
CA TRP A 100 6.21 11.60 -3.82
C TRP A 100 7.15 10.61 -4.50
N ILE A 101 6.62 9.65 -5.25
CA ILE A 101 7.42 8.69 -6.03
C ILE A 101 8.21 9.41 -7.13
N ALA A 102 7.62 10.37 -7.85
CA ALA A 102 8.33 11.14 -8.87
C ALA A 102 9.47 11.99 -8.28
N LEU A 103 9.26 12.56 -7.09
CA LEU A 103 10.28 13.33 -6.38
C LEU A 103 11.40 12.42 -5.85
N PHE A 104 11.05 11.37 -5.08
CA PHE A 104 12.02 10.48 -4.44
C PHE A 104 12.67 9.48 -5.38
N GLY A 105 12.02 9.11 -6.49
CA GLY A 105 12.55 8.20 -7.51
C GLY A 105 13.83 8.72 -8.14
N SER A 106 13.92 10.03 -8.34
CA SER A 106 15.14 10.68 -8.86
C SER A 106 16.35 10.54 -7.93
N TRP A 107 16.12 10.46 -6.61
CA TRP A 107 17.17 10.33 -5.60
C TRP A 107 17.51 8.88 -5.28
N PHE A 108 16.49 8.02 -5.13
CA PHE A 108 16.67 6.65 -4.66
C PHE A 108 16.88 5.64 -5.79
N LEU A 109 16.25 5.85 -6.94
CA LEU A 109 16.41 4.99 -8.13
C LEU A 109 17.31 5.62 -9.21
N GLY A 110 17.60 6.92 -9.12
CA GLY A 110 18.35 7.65 -10.16
C GLY A 110 17.54 7.90 -11.44
N GLU A 111 16.27 7.51 -11.45
CA GLU A 111 15.36 7.68 -12.58
C GLU A 111 14.62 9.02 -12.44
N ARG A 112 14.88 9.95 -13.37
CA ARG A 112 14.21 11.26 -13.37
C ARG A 112 12.85 11.14 -14.05
N ALA A 113 11.79 11.55 -13.35
CA ALA A 113 10.46 11.66 -13.92
C ALA A 113 10.46 12.57 -15.16
N THR A 114 9.93 12.07 -16.26
CA THR A 114 9.86 12.77 -17.54
C THR A 114 8.75 13.83 -17.52
N ARG A 115 8.74 14.74 -18.51
CA ARG A 115 7.66 15.73 -18.65
C ARG A 115 6.28 15.09 -18.82
N ALA A 116 6.23 13.92 -19.47
CA ALA A 116 4.99 13.16 -19.63
C ALA A 116 4.50 12.57 -18.30
N ASP A 117 5.42 12.13 -17.42
CA ASP A 117 5.08 11.64 -16.08
C ASP A 117 4.49 12.76 -15.22
N TRP A 118 5.08 13.95 -15.24
CA TRP A 118 4.55 15.12 -14.53
C TRP A 118 3.16 15.54 -15.04
N LEU A 119 2.94 15.51 -16.36
CA LEU A 119 1.62 15.77 -16.94
C LEU A 119 0.60 14.73 -16.46
N THR A 120 0.98 13.45 -16.49
CA THR A 120 0.11 12.34 -16.06
C THR A 120 -0.26 12.46 -14.59
N ILE A 121 0.70 12.78 -13.73
CA ILE A 121 0.46 13.05 -12.31
C ILE A 121 -0.52 14.21 -12.14
N GLY A 122 -0.34 15.30 -12.89
CA GLY A 122 -1.25 16.45 -12.86
C GLY A 122 -2.68 16.10 -13.26
N VAL A 123 -2.85 15.30 -14.32
CA VAL A 123 -4.18 14.83 -14.77
C VAL A 123 -4.82 13.90 -13.74
N VAL A 124 -4.07 12.95 -13.18
CA VAL A 124 -4.58 11.99 -12.19
C VAL A 124 -4.96 12.66 -10.87
N LEU A 125 -4.27 13.73 -10.47
CA LEU A 125 -4.63 14.51 -9.27
C LEU A 125 -5.79 15.49 -9.49
N GLY A 126 -6.03 15.90 -10.74
CA GLY A 126 -7.08 16.85 -11.09
C GLY A 126 -8.46 16.20 -11.34
N GLY A 127 -8.50 14.88 -11.53
CA GLY A 127 -9.72 14.08 -11.65
C GLY A 127 -10.13 13.45 -10.32
#